data_AF-A0A2V7FI53-F1
#
_entry.id   AF-A0A2V7FI53-F1
#
_cell.length_a   1.000
_cell.length_b   1.000
_cell.length_c   1.000
_cell.angle_alpha   90.00
_cell.angle_beta   90.00
_cell.angle_gamma   90.00
#
_symmetry.space_group_name_H-M   'P 1'
#
loop_
_entity.id
_entity.type
_entity.pdbx_description
1 polymer ?
#
loop_
_entity_poly.entity_id
_entity_poly.type
_entity_poly.pdbx_seq_one_letter_code
_entity_poly.pdbx_strand_id
1 'polypeptide(L)'
;MTPLVVMFAWVLWHDLSVYRAAELMPLAGPTYQVTSYDTNAECEAEQRAALVKEELPRVGPMTERLSDGIKVWDPDRQHYTTFRYLRWPAGAGPARFR
;
A
#
# COMPACT_ATOMS: atom_id res chain seq x y z
N MET A 1 -6.13 -37.26 12.73
CA MET A 1 -6.46 -36.43 11.56
C MET A 1 -6.69 -35.02 12.05
N THR A 2 -5.67 -34.18 11.97
CA THR A 2 -5.77 -32.75 12.28
C THR A 2 -6.54 -32.10 11.13
N PRO A 3 -7.64 -31.35 11.37
CA PRO A 3 -8.24 -30.59 10.28
C PRO A 3 -7.21 -29.55 9.84
N LEU A 4 -6.87 -29.58 8.55
CA LEU A 4 -6.07 -28.57 7.90
C LEU A 4 -6.94 -27.30 7.88
N VAL A 5 -6.83 -26.48 8.93
CA VAL A 5 -7.43 -25.15 8.94
C VAL A 5 -6.67 -24.36 7.88
N VAL A 6 -7.25 -24.26 6.68
CA VAL A 6 -6.84 -23.25 5.72
C VAL A 6 -7.27 -21.92 6.33
N MET A 7 -6.40 -21.34 7.17
CA MET A 7 -6.56 -19.97 7.62
C MET A 7 -6.43 -19.11 6.36
N PHE A 8 -7.56 -18.63 5.83
CA PHE A 8 -7.57 -17.67 4.73
C PHE A 8 -7.09 -16.32 5.25
N ALA A 9 -5.81 -16.25 5.59
CA ALA A 9 -5.21 -15.03 6.09
C ALA A 9 -5.17 -13.99 4.96
N TRP A 10 -5.45 -12.75 5.31
CA TRP A 10 -5.28 -11.58 4.46
C TRP A 10 -4.07 -10.80 4.93
N VAL A 11 -3.26 -10.34 3.99
CA VAL A 11 -2.05 -9.59 4.28
C VAL A 11 -2.26 -8.14 3.89
N LEU A 12 -1.94 -7.23 4.80
CA LEU A 12 -1.79 -5.82 4.48
C LEU A 12 -0.38 -5.59 3.98
N TRP A 13 -0.27 -5.15 2.74
CA TRP A 13 0.99 -4.76 2.11
C TRP A 13 1.11 -3.25 2.09
N HIS A 14 2.33 -2.77 2.27
CA HIS A 14 2.69 -1.38 2.05
C HIS A 14 3.68 -1.27 0.90
N ASP A 15 3.43 -0.31 0.03
CA ASP A 15 4.33 0.09 -1.03
C ASP A 15 4.73 1.55 -0.85
N LEU A 16 6.04 1.78 -0.83
CA LEU A 16 6.65 3.11 -0.83
C LEU A 16 7.54 3.18 -2.05
N SER A 17 7.09 3.89 -3.09
CA SER A 17 7.75 3.86 -4.40
C SER A 17 7.97 5.26 -4.95
N VAL A 18 9.16 5.53 -5.45
CA VAL A 18 9.57 6.79 -6.07
C VAL A 18 9.54 6.61 -7.59
N TYR A 19 8.92 7.55 -8.29
CA TYR A 19 8.78 7.54 -9.75
C TYR A 19 9.32 8.83 -10.34
N ARG A 20 9.84 8.76 -11.56
CA ARG A 20 9.93 9.93 -12.44
C ARG A 20 8.56 10.16 -13.09
N ALA A 21 8.13 11.42 -13.21
CA ALA A 21 6.83 11.80 -13.74
C ALA A 21 6.50 11.16 -15.11
N ALA A 22 7.50 11.01 -15.97
CA ALA A 22 7.37 10.47 -17.32
C ALA A 22 7.44 8.94 -17.41
N GLU A 23 7.70 8.25 -16.29
CA GLU A 23 7.96 6.80 -16.27
C GLU A 23 6.84 6.05 -15.54
N LEU A 24 6.55 4.84 -16.01
CA LEU A 24 5.55 3.95 -15.39
C LEU A 24 6.16 2.99 -14.36
N MET A 25 7.49 2.85 -14.34
CA MET A 25 8.20 1.99 -13.41
C MET A 25 8.83 2.81 -12.29
N PRO A 26 8.81 2.30 -11.05
CA PRO A 26 9.44 2.98 -9.94
C PRO A 26 10.96 2.98 -10.12
N LEU A 27 11.58 4.11 -9.81
CA LEU A 27 13.04 4.28 -9.73
C LEU A 27 13.60 3.55 -8.51
N ALA A 28 12.86 3.57 -7.39
CA ALA A 28 13.25 2.98 -6.12
C ALA A 28 12.02 2.77 -5.24
N GLY A 29 12.15 1.94 -4.21
CA GLY A 29 11.10 1.76 -3.22
C GLY A 29 10.91 0.32 -2.74
N PRO A 30 10.63 0.09 -1.45
CA PRO A 30 10.26 -1.23 -0.98
C PRO A 30 8.75 -1.48 -1.11
N THR A 31 8.41 -2.70 -1.49
CA THR A 31 7.09 -3.29 -1.22
C THR A 31 7.27 -4.36 -0.14
N TYR A 32 6.53 -4.26 0.96
CA TYR A 32 6.66 -5.20 2.07
C TYR A 32 5.33 -5.50 2.77
N GLN A 33 5.29 -6.65 3.43
CA GLN A 33 4.16 -7.06 4.25
C GLN A 33 4.19 -6.33 5.59
N VAL A 34 3.12 -5.64 5.93
CA VAL A 34 2.94 -4.95 7.22
C VAL A 34 2.54 -5.97 8.29
N THR A 35 1.45 -6.71 8.04
CA THR A 35 0.92 -7.72 8.96
C THR A 35 -0.12 -8.60 8.27
N SER A 36 -0.50 -9.70 8.93
CA SER A 36 -1.55 -10.63 8.50
C SER A 36 -2.77 -10.60 9.42
N TYR A 37 -3.94 -10.86 8.86
CA TYR A 37 -5.23 -10.87 9.53
C TYR A 37 -5.99 -12.15 9.17
N ASP A 38 -6.85 -12.62 10.06
CA ASP A 38 -7.65 -13.82 9.81
C ASP A 38 -8.76 -13.57 8.78
N THR A 39 -9.26 -12.33 8.70
CA THR A 39 -10.34 -11.96 7.79
C THR A 39 -10.01 -10.78 6.89
N ASN A 40 -10.69 -10.72 5.75
CA ASN A 40 -10.58 -9.57 4.84
C ASN A 40 -11.08 -8.27 5.48
N ALA A 41 -12.11 -8.36 6.33
CA ALA A 41 -12.74 -7.21 6.95
C ALA A 41 -11.81 -6.53 7.97
N GLU A 42 -11.10 -7.32 8.79
CA GLU A 42 -10.06 -6.81 9.69
C GLU A 42 -8.94 -6.14 8.90
N CYS A 43 -8.46 -6.80 7.84
CA CYS A 43 -7.45 -6.24 6.96
C CYS A 43 -7.92 -4.92 6.31
N GLU A 44 -9.22 -4.77 6.01
CA GLU A 44 -9.81 -3.56 5.43
C GLU A 44 -9.97 -2.42 6.43
N ALA A 45 -10.32 -2.72 7.66
CA ALA A 45 -10.34 -1.72 8.73
C ALA A 45 -8.94 -1.14 8.93
N GLU A 46 -7.93 -2.01 8.95
CA GLU A 46 -6.53 -1.60 9.15
C GLU A 46 -5.92 -0.92 7.93
N GLN A 47 -6.29 -1.33 6.71
CA GLN A 47 -5.96 -0.59 5.50
C GLN A 47 -6.46 0.86 5.59
N ARG A 48 -7.71 1.07 6.01
CA ARG A 48 -8.27 2.42 6.16
C ARG A 48 -7.55 3.22 7.25
N ALA A 49 -7.25 2.62 8.39
CA ALA A 49 -6.52 3.28 9.47
C ALA A 49 -5.10 3.69 9.03
N ALA A 50 -4.40 2.80 8.32
CA ALA A 50 -3.07 3.05 7.78
C ALA A 50 -3.08 4.19 6.76
N LEU A 51 -4.06 4.22 5.85
CA LEU A 51 -4.21 5.30 4.87
C LEU A 51 -4.39 6.66 5.54
N VAL A 52 -5.27 6.76 6.55
CA VAL A 52 -5.49 8.01 7.30
C VAL A 52 -4.22 8.45 8.02
N LYS A 53 -3.51 7.51 8.65
CA LYS A 53 -2.25 7.81 9.34
C LYS A 53 -1.16 8.28 8.38
N GLU A 54 -1.10 7.71 7.18
CA GLU A 54 -0.13 8.07 6.14
C GLU A 54 -0.42 9.45 5.53
N GLU A 55 -1.69 9.75 5.30
CA GLU A 55 -2.16 10.99 4.70
C GLU A 55 -1.98 12.19 5.65
N LEU A 56 -2.26 12.02 6.94
CA LEU A 56 -2.29 13.11 7.92
C LEU A 56 -1.03 14.01 7.93
N PRO A 57 0.22 13.49 7.99
CA PRO A 57 1.41 14.33 8.00
C PRO A 57 1.81 14.85 6.61
N ARG A 58 1.17 14.38 5.53
CA ARG A 58 1.55 14.67 4.14
C ARG A 58 0.51 15.45 3.38
N VAL A 59 -0.63 15.79 3.98
CA VAL A 59 -1.67 16.58 3.31
C VAL A 59 -1.11 17.95 2.91
N GLY A 60 -1.33 18.34 1.66
CA GLY A 60 -0.79 19.57 1.12
C GLY A 60 -1.04 19.74 -0.37
N PRO A 61 -0.66 20.89 -0.95
CA PRO A 61 -0.92 21.24 -2.36
C PRO A 61 -0.21 20.33 -3.37
N MET A 62 0.80 19.56 -2.93
CA MET A 62 1.53 18.60 -3.76
C MET A 62 1.10 17.15 -3.54
N THR A 63 0.03 16.94 -2.76
CA THR A 63 -0.45 15.60 -2.40
C THR A 63 -1.72 15.28 -3.17
N GLU A 64 -1.67 14.23 -3.98
CA GLU A 64 -2.80 13.64 -4.67
C GLU A 64 -3.29 12.41 -3.90
N ARG A 65 -4.61 12.27 -3.78
CA ARG A 65 -5.23 11.10 -3.15
C ARG A 65 -5.45 10.00 -4.18
N LEU A 66 -5.04 8.79 -3.84
CA LEU A 66 -5.28 7.58 -4.61
C LEU A 66 -6.36 6.73 -3.92
N SER A 67 -6.90 5.74 -4.63
CA SER A 67 -7.88 4.80 -4.04
C SER A 67 -7.28 3.96 -2.90
N ASP A 68 -5.99 3.71 -2.98
CA ASP A 68 -5.24 2.81 -2.09
C ASP A 68 -4.03 3.50 -1.47
N GLY A 69 -3.98 4.83 -1.45
CA GLY A 69 -2.79 5.55 -1.01
C GLY A 69 -2.83 7.04 -1.25
N ILE A 70 -1.64 7.62 -1.21
CA ILE A 70 -1.38 8.99 -1.62
C ILE A 70 -0.18 9.03 -2.55
N LYS A 71 -0.12 10.06 -3.39
CA LYS A 71 1.04 10.44 -4.18
C LYS A 71 1.48 11.83 -3.72
N VAL A 72 2.76 11.99 -3.45
CA VAL A 72 3.35 13.27 -3.05
C VAL A 72 4.38 13.68 -4.10
N TRP A 73 4.14 14.80 -4.76
CA TRP A 73 5.05 15.37 -5.75
C TRP A 73 6.21 16.12 -5.09
N ASP A 74 7.37 16.07 -5.74
CA ASP A 74 8.45 17.01 -5.44
C ASP A 74 8.11 18.43 -5.93
N PRO A 75 8.81 19.48 -5.45
CA PRO A 75 8.47 20.86 -5.79
C PRO A 75 8.55 21.20 -7.28
N ASP A 76 9.42 20.54 -8.03
CA ASP A 76 9.62 20.76 -9.48
C ASP A 76 8.75 19.82 -10.36
N ARG A 77 7.96 18.94 -9.73
CA ARG A 77 7.06 17.96 -10.33
C ARG A 77 7.77 17.00 -11.29
N GLN A 78 9.07 16.77 -11.10
CA GLN A 78 9.83 15.79 -11.88
C GLN A 78 9.72 14.38 -11.29
N HIS A 79 9.46 14.28 -9.99
CA HIS A 79 9.30 13.02 -9.28
C HIS A 79 8.09 13.04 -8.37
N TYR A 80 7.65 11.85 -8.02
CA TYR A 80 6.66 11.68 -6.97
C TYR A 80 6.95 10.41 -6.18
N THR A 81 6.53 10.42 -4.91
CA THR A 81 6.53 9.23 -4.06
C THR A 81 5.09 8.79 -3.84
N THR A 82 4.79 7.52 -4.08
CA THR A 82 3.52 6.90 -3.69
C THR A 82 3.69 6.19 -2.35
N PHE A 83 2.68 6.34 -1.49
CA PHE A 83 2.55 5.60 -0.24
C PHE A 83 1.22 4.86 -0.31
N ARG A 84 1.26 3.55 -0.54
CA ARG A 84 0.07 2.75 -0.85
C ARG A 84 -0.08 1.59 0.10
N TYR A 85 -1.31 1.23 0.37
CA TYR A 85 -1.68 0.09 1.21
C TYR A 85 -2.65 -0.79 0.44
N LEU A 86 -2.30 -2.05 0.26
CA LEU A 86 -3.13 -3.01 -0.47
C LEU A 86 -3.36 -4.26 0.38
N ARG A 87 -4.60 -4.71 0.40
CA ARG A 87 -4.95 -6.02 0.94
C ARG A 87 -4.73 -7.08 -0.13
N TRP A 88 -4.08 -8.16 0.25
CA TRP A 88 -3.82 -9.27 -0.66
C TRP A 88 -4.02 -10.59 0.06
N PRO A 89 -4.60 -11.62 -0.58
CA PRO A 89 -4.69 -12.95 0.02
C PRO A 89 -3.31 -13.49 0.39
N ALA A 90 -3.17 -14.06 1.58
CA ALA A 90 -1.95 -14.80 1.95
C ALA A 90 -1.75 -15.97 0.98
N GLY A 91 -0.49 -16.22 0.59
CA GLY A 91 -0.13 -17.26 -0.36
C GLY A 91 -0.30 -16.89 -1.84
N ALA A 92 -0.90 -15.74 -2.17
CA ALA A 92 -1.00 -15.24 -3.56
C ALA A 92 0.28 -14.50 -4.04
N GLY A 93 1.38 -14.59 -3.30
CA GLY A 93 2.63 -13.87 -3.55
C GLY A 93 2.59 -12.40 -3.12
N PRO A 94 3.60 -11.59 -3.51
CA PRO A 94 3.61 -10.15 -3.25
C PRO A 94 2.40 -9.45 -3.85
N ALA A 95 1.88 -8.46 -3.12
CA ALA A 95 0.82 -7.59 -3.59
C ALA A 95 1.19 -6.91 -4.92
N ARG A 96 0.22 -6.82 -5.84
CA ARG A 96 0.39 -6.10 -7.11
C ARG A 96 -0.25 -4.72 -7.01
N PHE A 97 0.57 -3.70 -6.83
CA PHE A 97 0.16 -2.30 -6.93
C PHE A 97 0.07 -1.91 -8.40
N ARG A 98 -1.09 -1.43 -8.85
CA ARG A 98 -1.34 -1.03 -10.24
C ARG A 98 -1.20 0.46 -10.43
#